data_AF-A0A7K3WUB7-F1
#
_entry.id   AF-A0A7K3WUB7-F1
#
_cell.length_a   1.000
_cell.length_b   1.000
_cell.length_c   1.000
_cell.angle_alpha   90.00
_cell.angle_beta   90.00
_cell.angle_gamma   90.00
#
_symmetry.space_group_name_H-M   'P 1'
#
loop_
_entity.id
_entity.type
_entity.pdbx_description
1 polymer ?
#
loop_
_entity_poly.entity_id
_entity_poly.type
_entity_poly.pdbx_seq_one_letter_code
_entity_poly.pdbx_strand_id
1 'polypeptide(L)'
;MPNVISHFALSLLLTFLPAFIAEKILVVTYVFLFAYCFRYLLKSFRESNILLTYLIFPFIFSYPFILGFYNFSFGIVLLFFTVGYWLRNNHKPFSWSFAVGLTALVFLTYTAHLVLLGILLMMLALDIAIAFFHSAKVKRYDLIKSRIISAIIASILPLYFVYQYFADRPISKSIFNSLDISTLLKHLFDLRPIIAFNTVNELPYSRIIVFVFLGLIIISLVNRFRNKTNNQDKPISIPEKSKRLFAGFALLTVIMLYFFLPDSDGRGSYVSLRLGLLIFPFLILVLSLLKFSRPTLIVSISIILLAHFVLVAQYAVVNMQINPSIQEISEVSELIAPNSVVTVLNETDIWFMDHYSSYAGLEKPMVILDNYEADYGYFPVIWNHDSFPHLTIHENETGEIPCLNFRSNLSGKSLPVNYLLIIGNSINFSESCPELYRFISSEDVEALHHSSQYSLYKL
;
A
#
# COMPACT_ATOMS: atom_id res chain seq x y z
N MET A 1 15.16 -8.10 -2.76
CA MET A 1 13.71 -8.35 -2.87
C MET A 1 12.96 -7.09 -2.47
N PRO A 2 11.94 -6.65 -3.23
CA PRO A 2 11.07 -5.53 -2.85
C PRO A 2 10.04 -5.96 -1.77
N ASN A 3 9.23 -5.01 -1.29
CA ASN A 3 8.18 -5.23 -0.27
C ASN A 3 8.70 -5.77 1.06
N VAL A 4 9.84 -5.27 1.54
CA VAL A 4 10.47 -5.72 2.78
C VAL A 4 10.51 -4.65 3.88
N ILE A 5 10.23 -3.39 3.57
CA ILE A 5 10.48 -2.28 4.51
C ILE A 5 9.59 -2.37 5.75
N SER A 6 8.31 -2.72 5.60
CA SER A 6 7.42 -2.88 6.76
C SER A 6 7.76 -4.14 7.57
N HIS A 7 8.18 -5.23 6.91
CA HIS A 7 8.61 -6.45 7.58
C HIS A 7 9.84 -6.22 8.45
N PHE A 8 10.86 -5.53 7.95
CA PHE A 8 12.04 -5.18 8.76
C PHE A 8 11.68 -4.26 9.93
N ALA A 9 10.82 -3.26 9.70
CA ALA A 9 10.38 -2.37 10.75
C ALA A 9 9.62 -3.11 11.85
N LEU A 10 8.65 -3.96 11.48
CA LEU A 10 7.88 -4.77 12.43
C LEU A 10 8.75 -5.80 13.14
N SER A 11 9.60 -6.52 12.41
CA SER A 11 10.53 -7.50 12.99
C SER A 11 11.43 -6.86 14.05
N LEU A 12 11.95 -5.65 13.80
CA LEU A 12 12.72 -4.91 14.80
C LEU A 12 11.86 -4.54 16.02
N LEU A 13 10.67 -3.96 15.81
CA LEU A 13 9.78 -3.54 16.91
C LEU A 13 9.36 -4.74 17.77
N LEU A 14 9.08 -5.89 17.16
CA LEU A 14 8.69 -7.14 17.82
C LEU A 14 9.78 -7.73 18.71
N THR A 15 11.05 -7.31 18.58
CA THR A 15 12.12 -7.78 19.49
C THR A 15 11.98 -7.23 20.92
N PHE A 16 11.21 -6.15 21.12
CA PHE A 16 11.07 -5.51 22.43
C PHE A 16 9.65 -4.97 22.72
N LEU A 17 8.69 -5.11 21.80
CA LEU A 17 7.29 -4.70 21.97
C LEU A 17 6.35 -5.85 21.61
N PRO A 18 5.18 -5.92 22.27
CA PRO A 18 4.10 -6.82 21.83
C PRO A 18 3.57 -6.38 20.45
N ALA A 19 3.00 -7.33 19.71
CA ALA A 19 2.63 -7.15 18.31
C ALA A 19 1.65 -6.00 18.10
N PHE A 20 0.67 -5.85 18.98
CA PHE A 20 -0.31 -4.78 18.88
C PHE A 20 0.33 -3.39 19.03
N ILE A 21 1.34 -3.21 19.89
CA ILE A 21 2.04 -1.92 20.04
C ILE A 21 2.94 -1.67 18.82
N ALA A 22 3.66 -2.69 18.37
CA ALA A 22 4.54 -2.60 17.21
C ALA A 22 3.77 -2.13 15.96
N GLU A 23 2.60 -2.73 15.70
CA GLU A 23 1.73 -2.33 14.58
C GLU A 23 1.25 -0.88 14.71
N LYS A 24 0.76 -0.47 15.90
CA LYS A 24 0.28 0.91 16.11
C LYS A 24 1.40 1.94 15.96
N ILE A 25 2.62 1.65 16.41
CA ILE A 25 3.77 2.53 16.17
C ILE A 25 4.04 2.68 14.68
N LEU A 26 4.02 1.57 13.92
CA LEU A 26 4.22 1.60 12.47
C LEU A 26 3.15 2.47 11.77
N VAL A 27 1.88 2.23 12.09
CA VAL A 27 0.72 2.96 11.53
C VAL A 27 0.78 4.45 11.86
N VAL A 28 1.02 4.80 13.13
CA VAL A 28 1.12 6.21 13.55
C VAL A 28 2.30 6.90 12.87
N THR A 29 3.44 6.22 12.76
CA THR A 29 4.61 6.72 12.05
C THR A 29 4.29 7.02 10.59
N TYR A 30 3.58 6.13 9.90
CA TYR A 30 3.12 6.37 8.53
C TYR A 30 2.24 7.63 8.43
N VAL A 31 1.23 7.77 9.29
CA VAL A 31 0.29 8.92 9.27
C VAL A 31 1.05 10.24 9.36
N PHE A 32 2.00 10.36 10.29
CA PHE A 32 2.81 11.56 10.45
C PHE A 32 3.75 11.79 9.25
N LEU A 33 4.47 10.74 8.82
CA LEU A 33 5.43 10.87 7.73
C LEU A 33 4.76 11.18 6.39
N PHE A 34 3.56 10.64 6.13
CA PHE A 34 2.82 10.92 4.90
C PHE A 34 2.50 12.41 4.77
N ALA A 35 1.90 13.01 5.80
CA ALA A 35 1.58 14.43 5.81
C ALA A 35 2.85 15.31 5.80
N TYR A 36 3.87 14.93 6.57
CA TYR A 36 5.13 15.67 6.66
C TYR A 36 5.90 15.65 5.32
N CYS A 37 6.11 14.49 4.73
CA CYS A 37 6.85 14.33 3.48
C CYS A 37 6.10 14.98 2.31
N PHE A 38 4.77 14.91 2.28
CA PHE A 38 3.99 15.65 1.28
C PHE A 38 4.17 17.17 1.44
N ARG A 39 4.11 17.70 2.67
CA ARG A 39 4.39 19.12 2.94
C ARG A 39 5.82 19.52 2.56
N TYR A 40 6.78 18.64 2.81
CA TYR A 40 8.17 18.84 2.42
C TYR A 40 8.32 18.94 0.89
N LEU A 41 7.65 18.06 0.14
CA LEU A 41 7.56 18.13 -1.32
C LEU A 41 6.89 19.42 -1.79
N LEU A 42 5.71 19.77 -1.27
CA LEU A 42 4.94 20.95 -1.69
C LEU A 42 5.75 22.25 -1.53
N LYS A 43 6.46 22.39 -0.41
CA LYS A 43 7.34 23.54 -0.16
C LYS A 43 8.50 23.66 -1.16
N SER A 44 8.83 22.62 -1.93
CA SER A 44 9.83 22.73 -3.01
C SER A 44 9.30 23.54 -4.21
N PHE A 45 7.97 23.63 -4.37
CA PHE A 45 7.32 24.35 -5.47
C PHE A 45 7.09 25.82 -5.12
N ARG A 46 6.31 26.11 -4.07
CA ARG A 46 5.94 27.47 -3.69
C ARG A 46 5.52 27.56 -2.23
N GLU A 47 6.01 28.55 -1.49
CA GLU A 47 5.66 28.72 -0.06
C GLU A 47 4.30 29.39 0.16
N SER A 48 3.82 30.21 -0.78
CA SER A 48 2.66 31.08 -0.57
C SER A 48 1.32 30.36 -0.41
N ASN A 49 1.22 29.09 -0.82
CA ASN A 49 -0.03 28.30 -0.77
C ASN A 49 0.11 27.07 0.15
N ILE A 50 0.83 27.21 1.25
CA ILE A 50 1.05 26.12 2.21
C ILE A 50 -0.25 25.56 2.81
N LEU A 51 -1.36 26.30 2.78
CA LEU A 51 -2.67 25.78 3.23
C LEU A 51 -3.14 24.59 2.39
N LEU A 52 -2.71 24.46 1.12
CA LEU A 52 -3.08 23.31 0.31
C LEU A 52 -2.48 21.99 0.81
N THR A 53 -1.51 22.01 1.75
CA THR A 53 -1.02 20.76 2.38
C THR A 53 -2.15 20.03 3.10
N TYR A 54 -3.17 20.75 3.61
CA TYR A 54 -4.28 20.14 4.33
C TYR A 54 -5.23 19.35 3.41
N LEU A 55 -5.11 19.47 2.08
CA LEU A 55 -5.91 18.66 1.17
C LEU A 55 -5.43 17.20 1.07
N ILE A 56 -4.27 16.86 1.66
CA ILE A 56 -3.69 15.52 1.58
C ILE A 56 -4.31 14.53 2.59
N PHE A 57 -4.94 15.02 3.66
CA PHE A 57 -5.42 14.20 4.78
C PHE A 57 -6.37 13.06 4.38
N PRO A 58 -7.35 13.24 3.46
CA PRO A 58 -8.21 12.15 3.02
C PRO A 58 -7.48 10.93 2.46
N PHE A 59 -6.27 11.13 1.93
CA PHE A 59 -5.49 10.10 1.26
C PHE A 59 -4.57 9.31 2.20
N ILE A 60 -4.54 9.66 3.50
CA ILE A 60 -3.79 8.93 4.52
C ILE A 60 -4.47 7.57 4.77
N PHE A 61 -5.75 7.58 5.14
CA PHE A 61 -6.54 6.36 5.40
C PHE A 61 -7.15 5.82 4.10
N SER A 62 -6.26 5.53 3.14
CA SER A 62 -6.64 4.97 1.85
C SER A 62 -6.99 3.49 1.93
N TYR A 63 -7.74 2.98 0.95
CA TYR A 63 -8.06 1.55 0.81
C TYR A 63 -6.80 0.66 0.87
N PRO A 64 -5.72 0.91 0.09
CA PRO A 64 -4.47 0.15 0.23
C PRO A 64 -3.88 0.17 1.66
N PHE A 65 -3.99 1.30 2.35
CA PHE A 65 -3.47 1.43 3.72
C PHE A 65 -4.29 0.58 4.70
N ILE A 66 -5.62 0.63 4.60
CA ILE A 66 -6.54 -0.14 5.45
C ILE A 66 -6.40 -1.65 5.21
N LEU A 67 -6.07 -2.07 3.98
CA LEU A 67 -5.73 -3.46 3.66
C LEU A 67 -4.39 -3.94 4.23
N GLY A 68 -3.61 -3.08 4.89
CA GLY A 68 -2.29 -3.44 5.38
C GLY A 68 -1.19 -3.44 4.30
N PHE A 69 -1.39 -2.76 3.15
CA PHE A 69 -0.31 -2.57 2.16
C PHE A 69 0.70 -1.51 2.67
N TYR A 70 1.33 -1.79 3.80
CA TYR A 70 2.25 -0.89 4.50
C TYR A 70 3.49 -0.59 3.66
N ASN A 71 4.06 -1.60 2.99
CA ASN A 71 5.16 -1.44 2.03
C ASN A 71 4.85 -0.41 0.93
N PHE A 72 3.67 -0.50 0.30
CA PHE A 72 3.21 0.49 -0.68
C PHE A 72 3.02 1.87 -0.05
N SER A 73 2.39 1.93 1.13
CA SER A 73 2.10 3.17 1.85
C SER A 73 3.37 3.93 2.24
N PHE A 74 4.38 3.27 2.81
CA PHE A 74 5.70 3.84 3.07
C PHE A 74 6.46 4.18 1.78
N GLY A 75 6.24 3.43 0.70
CA GLY A 75 6.76 3.80 -0.61
C GLY A 75 6.22 5.16 -1.10
N ILE A 76 4.98 5.55 -0.77
CA ILE A 76 4.45 6.88 -1.11
C ILE A 76 5.17 7.96 -0.29
N VAL A 77 5.39 7.72 0.99
CA VAL A 77 6.18 8.59 1.87
C VAL A 77 7.56 8.83 1.28
N LEU A 78 8.25 7.76 0.89
CA LEU A 78 9.58 7.82 0.28
C LEU A 78 9.56 8.51 -1.08
N LEU A 79 8.54 8.29 -1.91
CA LEU A 79 8.35 9.01 -3.17
C LEU A 79 8.28 10.52 -2.92
N PHE A 80 7.41 10.96 -2.00
CA PHE A 80 7.28 12.39 -1.69
C PHE A 80 8.57 12.98 -1.15
N PHE A 81 9.20 12.30 -0.19
CA PHE A 81 10.44 12.77 0.40
C PHE A 81 11.58 12.84 -0.61
N THR A 82 11.75 11.80 -1.44
CA THR A 82 12.85 11.71 -2.40
C THR A 82 12.71 12.73 -3.52
N VAL A 83 11.51 12.90 -4.08
CA VAL A 83 11.26 13.96 -5.08
C VAL A 83 11.47 15.34 -4.46
N GLY A 84 11.02 15.56 -3.23
CA GLY A 84 11.25 16.82 -2.51
C GLY A 84 12.73 17.08 -2.26
N TYR A 85 13.49 16.05 -1.87
CA TYR A 85 14.93 16.12 -1.62
C TYR A 85 15.70 16.42 -2.89
N TRP A 86 15.33 15.77 -4.01
CA TRP A 86 15.86 16.02 -5.33
C TRP A 86 15.65 17.48 -5.76
N LEU A 87 14.40 17.95 -5.80
CA LEU A 87 14.06 19.29 -6.30
C LEU A 87 14.72 20.43 -5.48
N ARG A 88 15.02 20.18 -4.20
CA ARG A 88 15.68 21.13 -3.29
C ARG A 88 17.20 21.16 -3.38
N ASN A 89 17.83 20.18 -4.02
CA ASN A 89 19.29 20.07 -4.04
C ASN A 89 19.86 19.99 -5.47
N ASN A 90 19.04 19.65 -6.46
CA ASN A 90 19.44 19.47 -7.87
C ASN A 90 19.90 20.74 -8.61
N HIS A 91 19.89 21.90 -7.96
CA HIS A 91 20.36 23.17 -8.51
C HIS A 91 21.79 23.53 -8.07
N LYS A 92 22.42 22.67 -7.27
CA LYS A 92 23.83 22.79 -6.85
C LYS A 92 24.73 21.93 -7.75
N PRO A 93 26.04 22.23 -7.83
CA PRO A 93 27.03 21.33 -8.42
C PRO A 93 27.02 19.95 -7.74
N PHE A 94 27.65 18.97 -8.39
CA PHE A 94 27.69 17.61 -7.89
C PHE A 94 28.30 17.56 -6.49
N SER A 95 27.70 16.76 -5.61
CA SER A 95 28.22 16.48 -4.28
C SER A 95 28.01 15.01 -3.94
N TRP A 96 29.04 14.37 -3.41
CA TRP A 96 28.96 12.99 -2.94
C TRP A 96 27.94 12.80 -1.82
N SER A 97 27.82 13.76 -0.90
CA SER A 97 26.81 13.67 0.17
C SER A 97 25.39 13.67 -0.37
N PHE A 98 25.13 14.44 -1.43
CA PHE A 98 23.85 14.45 -2.12
C PHE A 98 23.61 13.14 -2.88
N ALA A 99 24.62 12.65 -3.61
CA ALA A 99 24.51 11.41 -4.36
C ALA A 99 24.27 10.20 -3.43
N VAL A 100 25.03 10.06 -2.35
CA VAL A 100 24.86 8.99 -1.35
C VAL A 100 23.48 9.06 -0.69
N GLY A 101 23.04 10.25 -0.27
CA GLY A 101 21.70 10.44 0.28
C GLY A 101 20.61 10.06 -0.71
N LEU A 102 20.75 10.44 -1.98
CA LEU A 102 19.81 10.06 -3.03
C LEU A 102 19.83 8.56 -3.31
N THR A 103 21.01 7.91 -3.38
CA THR A 103 21.13 6.45 -3.54
C THR A 103 20.40 5.72 -2.43
N ALA A 104 20.61 6.14 -1.17
CA ALA A 104 19.93 5.53 -0.03
C ALA A 104 18.40 5.65 -0.14
N LEU A 105 17.89 6.82 -0.54
CA LEU A 105 16.46 7.06 -0.70
C LEU A 105 15.82 6.29 -1.86
N VAL A 106 16.50 6.22 -3.02
CA VAL A 106 16.02 5.42 -4.17
C VAL A 106 16.06 3.93 -3.82
N PHE A 107 17.10 3.47 -3.11
CA PHE A 107 17.20 2.10 -2.64
C PHE A 107 16.13 1.75 -1.60
N LEU A 108 15.85 2.63 -0.64
CA LEU A 108 14.73 2.45 0.29
C LEU A 108 13.39 2.38 -0.46
N THR A 109 13.21 3.19 -1.51
CA THR A 109 12.00 3.12 -2.35
C THR A 109 11.89 1.77 -3.08
N TYR A 110 13.01 1.20 -3.54
CA TYR A 110 13.06 -0.17 -4.08
C TYR A 110 12.62 -1.20 -3.04
N THR A 111 13.15 -1.13 -1.82
CA THR A 111 12.78 -2.05 -0.74
C THR A 111 11.32 -1.91 -0.32
N ALA A 112 10.74 -0.71 -0.47
CA ALA A 112 9.34 -0.45 -0.18
C ALA A 112 8.43 -1.02 -1.27
N HIS A 113 8.53 -0.56 -2.52
CA HIS A 113 7.62 -1.01 -3.58
C HIS A 113 8.13 -0.69 -5.00
N LEU A 114 8.13 -1.69 -5.90
CA LEU A 114 8.64 -1.56 -7.27
C LEU A 114 7.89 -0.51 -8.12
N VAL A 115 6.56 -0.47 -8.06
CA VAL A 115 5.77 0.52 -8.82
C VAL A 115 6.15 1.95 -8.43
N LEU A 116 6.38 2.21 -7.14
CA LEU A 116 6.73 3.55 -6.67
C LEU A 116 8.17 3.91 -6.98
N LEU A 117 9.08 2.93 -7.02
CA LEU A 117 10.41 3.12 -7.60
C LEU A 117 10.32 3.53 -9.07
N GLY A 118 9.52 2.83 -9.88
CA GLY A 118 9.34 3.16 -11.30
C GLY A 118 8.85 4.60 -11.48
N ILE A 119 7.80 4.98 -10.73
CA ILE A 119 7.27 6.35 -10.75
C ILE A 119 8.35 7.36 -10.31
N LEU A 120 9.10 7.07 -9.24
CA LEU A 120 10.19 7.93 -8.77
C LEU A 120 11.23 8.18 -9.87
N LEU A 121 11.71 7.12 -10.55
CA LEU A 121 12.68 7.23 -11.62
C LEU A 121 12.13 8.06 -12.80
N MET A 122 10.85 7.88 -13.15
CA MET A 122 10.19 8.72 -14.15
C MET A 122 10.13 10.19 -13.74
N MET A 123 9.90 10.49 -12.45
CA MET A 123 9.92 11.87 -11.95
C MET A 123 11.32 12.49 -12.03
N LEU A 124 12.36 11.75 -11.65
CA LEU A 124 13.75 12.22 -11.77
C LEU A 124 14.11 12.49 -13.24
N ALA A 125 13.78 11.56 -14.14
CA ALA A 125 14.00 11.70 -15.58
C ALA A 125 13.24 12.90 -16.16
N LEU A 126 11.99 13.13 -15.74
CA LEU A 126 11.17 14.26 -16.16
C LEU A 126 11.79 15.61 -15.78
N ASP A 127 12.26 15.76 -14.54
CA ASP A 127 12.95 16.99 -14.11
C ASP A 127 14.24 17.22 -14.91
N ILE A 128 15.02 16.16 -15.17
CA ILE A 128 16.22 16.24 -16.00
C ILE A 128 15.87 16.68 -17.42
N ALA A 129 14.83 16.10 -18.03
CA ALA A 129 14.39 16.47 -19.38
C ALA A 129 13.97 17.95 -19.46
N ILE A 130 13.16 18.42 -18.50
CA ILE A 130 12.75 19.83 -18.42
C ILE A 130 13.98 20.74 -18.26
N ALA A 131 14.92 20.36 -17.39
CA ALA A 131 16.16 21.11 -17.17
C ALA A 131 17.08 21.12 -18.41
N PHE A 132 17.11 20.04 -19.19
CA PHE A 132 17.85 19.94 -20.44
C PHE A 132 17.35 20.97 -21.46
N PHE A 133 16.04 20.96 -21.75
CA PHE A 133 15.43 21.93 -22.66
C PHE A 133 15.60 23.38 -22.20
N HIS A 134 15.66 23.60 -20.89
CA HIS A 134 15.89 24.92 -20.34
C HIS A 134 17.34 25.37 -20.45
N SER A 135 18.30 24.55 -20.04
CA SER A 135 19.71 24.96 -20.00
C SER A 135 20.36 24.95 -21.38
N ALA A 136 19.80 24.25 -22.38
CA ALA A 136 20.15 24.44 -23.78
C ALA A 136 19.95 25.89 -24.25
N LYS A 137 18.99 26.61 -23.67
CA LYS A 137 18.75 28.04 -23.96
C LYS A 137 19.69 28.99 -23.21
N VAL A 138 20.19 28.57 -22.04
CA VAL A 138 20.98 29.42 -21.12
C VAL A 138 22.46 28.99 -21.07
N LYS A 139 22.87 28.00 -21.87
CA LYS A 139 24.23 27.42 -21.96
C LYS A 139 24.83 26.97 -20.61
N ARG A 140 24.02 26.45 -19.68
CA ARG A 140 24.47 25.93 -18.36
C ARG A 140 24.51 24.41 -18.32
N TYR A 141 25.42 23.79 -19.07
CA TYR A 141 25.49 22.33 -19.20
C TYR A 141 26.01 21.60 -17.96
N ASP A 142 26.85 22.26 -17.14
CA ASP A 142 27.46 21.65 -15.95
C ASP A 142 26.42 21.21 -14.90
N LEU A 143 25.36 22.00 -14.73
CA LEU A 143 24.28 21.67 -13.80
C LEU A 143 23.47 20.46 -14.27
N ILE A 144 23.22 20.33 -15.58
CA ILE A 144 22.54 19.14 -16.12
C ILE A 144 23.43 17.91 -15.95
N LYS A 145 24.73 18.03 -16.25
CA LYS A 145 25.70 16.94 -16.08
C LYS A 145 25.71 16.44 -14.64
N SER A 146 25.72 17.35 -13.66
CA SER A 146 25.60 17.02 -12.23
C SER A 146 24.32 16.22 -11.91
N ARG A 147 23.16 16.64 -12.44
CA ARG A 147 21.89 15.92 -12.26
C ARG A 147 21.94 14.52 -12.85
N ILE A 148 22.40 14.38 -14.09
CA ILE A 148 22.50 13.09 -14.78
C ILE A 148 23.42 12.14 -14.00
N ILE A 149 24.61 12.60 -13.60
CA ILE A 149 25.56 11.79 -12.82
C ILE A 149 24.92 11.35 -11.49
N SER A 150 24.29 12.27 -10.76
CA SER A 150 23.65 11.95 -9.48
C SER A 150 22.51 10.93 -9.64
N ALA A 151 21.68 11.07 -10.68
CA ALA A 151 20.59 10.14 -10.96
C ALA A 151 21.10 8.75 -11.38
N ILE A 152 22.16 8.68 -12.19
CA ILE A 152 22.80 7.42 -12.58
C ILE A 152 23.36 6.72 -11.35
N ILE A 153 24.18 7.40 -10.53
CA ILE A 153 24.77 6.84 -9.31
C ILE A 153 23.67 6.33 -8.37
N ALA A 154 22.61 7.11 -8.19
CA ALA A 154 21.50 6.73 -7.31
C ALA A 154 20.68 5.54 -7.81
N SER A 155 20.64 5.30 -9.12
CA SER A 155 19.78 4.28 -9.72
C SER A 155 20.50 2.96 -10.01
N ILE A 156 21.83 2.95 -10.16
CA ILE A 156 22.59 1.73 -10.52
C ILE A 156 22.30 0.57 -9.57
N LEU A 157 22.41 0.82 -8.25
CA LEU A 157 22.25 -0.24 -7.25
C LEU A 157 20.81 -0.78 -7.20
N PRO A 158 19.76 0.07 -7.07
CA PRO A 158 18.37 -0.40 -7.16
C PRO A 158 18.05 -1.13 -8.46
N LEU A 159 18.53 -0.64 -9.61
CA LEU A 159 18.26 -1.27 -10.91
C LEU A 159 18.94 -2.63 -11.05
N TYR A 160 20.14 -2.81 -10.48
CA TYR A 160 20.77 -4.13 -10.40
C TYR A 160 19.90 -5.14 -9.64
N PHE A 161 19.33 -4.74 -8.49
CA PHE A 161 18.44 -5.62 -7.74
C PHE A 161 17.06 -5.82 -8.37
N VAL A 162 16.57 -4.84 -9.15
CA VAL A 162 15.38 -5.04 -9.99
C VAL A 162 15.66 -6.08 -11.07
N TYR A 163 16.83 -5.99 -11.72
CA TYR A 163 17.24 -6.98 -12.72
C TYR A 163 17.30 -8.38 -12.12
N GLN A 164 18.00 -8.56 -10.99
CA GLN A 164 18.07 -9.85 -10.28
C GLN A 164 16.67 -10.39 -9.95
N TYR A 165 15.79 -9.54 -9.40
CA TYR A 165 14.43 -9.93 -9.03
C TYR A 165 13.62 -10.49 -10.21
N PHE A 166 13.76 -9.92 -11.41
CA PHE A 166 13.07 -10.41 -12.59
C PHE A 166 13.81 -11.57 -13.29
N ALA A 167 15.14 -11.64 -13.19
CA ALA A 167 15.94 -12.73 -13.73
C ALA A 167 15.63 -14.06 -13.03
N ASP A 168 15.46 -14.04 -11.71
CA ASP A 168 15.14 -15.22 -10.89
C ASP A 168 13.68 -15.67 -11.02
N ARG A 169 12.83 -14.88 -11.70
CA ARG A 169 11.38 -15.07 -11.73
C ARG A 169 10.82 -14.95 -13.15
N PRO A 170 11.04 -15.97 -14.01
CA PRO A 170 10.51 -15.98 -15.37
C PRO A 170 9.01 -15.72 -15.34
N ILE A 171 8.53 -14.92 -16.29
CA ILE A 171 7.13 -14.50 -16.41
C ILE A 171 6.28 -15.77 -16.51
N SER A 172 5.50 -16.10 -15.47
CA SER A 172 4.44 -17.09 -15.63
C SER A 172 3.43 -16.50 -16.61
N LYS A 173 2.70 -17.34 -17.36
CA LYS A 173 1.56 -16.89 -18.18
C LYS A 173 0.46 -16.39 -17.24
N SER A 174 0.66 -15.26 -16.59
CA SER A 174 -0.36 -14.62 -15.79
C SER A 174 -1.38 -13.98 -16.72
N ILE A 175 -2.64 -14.15 -16.38
CA ILE A 175 -3.72 -13.47 -17.07
C ILE A 175 -3.66 -12.02 -16.60
N PHE A 176 -3.22 -11.13 -17.50
CA PHE A 176 -3.32 -9.70 -17.27
C PHE A 176 -4.79 -9.31 -17.26
N ASN A 177 -5.29 -8.84 -16.12
CA ASN A 177 -6.63 -8.31 -16.04
C ASN A 177 -6.56 -6.78 -16.09
N SER A 178 -7.08 -6.22 -17.17
CA SER A 178 -7.25 -4.78 -17.33
C SER A 178 -8.69 -4.41 -17.06
N LEU A 179 -8.91 -3.33 -16.32
CA LEU A 179 -10.24 -2.77 -16.15
C LEU A 179 -10.64 -1.97 -17.39
N ASP A 180 -11.94 -1.93 -17.67
CA ASP A 180 -12.48 -1.10 -18.73
C ASP A 180 -12.39 0.40 -18.36
N ILE A 181 -12.31 1.24 -19.39
CA ILE A 181 -12.18 2.70 -19.22
C ILE A 181 -13.35 3.28 -18.42
N SER A 182 -14.56 2.72 -18.55
CA SER A 182 -15.74 3.24 -17.84
C SER A 182 -15.64 2.99 -16.33
N THR A 183 -15.16 1.81 -15.93
CA THR A 183 -14.83 1.50 -14.53
C THR A 183 -13.73 2.39 -13.99
N LEU A 184 -12.66 2.61 -14.76
CA LEU A 184 -11.57 3.51 -14.36
C LEU A 184 -12.06 4.96 -14.17
N LEU A 185 -12.92 5.46 -15.05
CA LEU A 185 -13.53 6.79 -14.89
C LEU A 185 -14.46 6.85 -13.67
N LYS A 186 -15.25 5.80 -13.44
CA LYS A 186 -16.11 5.68 -12.26
C LYS A 186 -15.28 5.69 -10.98
N HIS A 187 -14.17 4.96 -10.93
CA HIS A 187 -13.25 4.93 -9.79
C HIS A 187 -12.68 6.32 -9.46
N LEU A 188 -12.38 7.15 -10.47
CA LEU A 188 -11.93 8.53 -10.25
C LEU A 188 -13.07 9.42 -9.72
N PHE A 189 -14.27 9.27 -10.28
CA PHE A 189 -15.44 10.05 -9.87
C PHE A 189 -15.93 9.71 -8.45
N ASP A 190 -15.89 8.43 -8.11
CA ASP A 190 -16.25 7.92 -6.79
C ASP A 190 -15.11 8.05 -5.78
N LEU A 191 -13.91 8.46 -6.21
CA LEU A 191 -12.68 8.45 -5.42
C LEU A 191 -12.51 7.11 -4.68
N ARG A 192 -12.65 6.02 -5.45
CA ARG A 192 -12.60 4.63 -4.97
C ARG A 192 -11.40 4.30 -4.07
N PRO A 193 -10.19 4.88 -4.26
CA PRO A 193 -9.04 4.58 -3.39
C PRO A 193 -9.18 5.01 -1.93
N ILE A 194 -10.20 5.77 -1.54
CA ILE A 194 -10.49 6.06 -0.12
C ILE A 194 -11.77 5.39 0.38
N ILE A 195 -12.42 4.54 -0.43
CA ILE A 195 -13.57 3.76 0.02
C ILE A 195 -13.07 2.42 0.54
N ALA A 196 -13.33 2.09 1.80
CA ALA A 196 -12.74 0.98 2.53
C ALA A 196 -13.68 -0.22 2.70
N PHE A 197 -14.80 -0.01 3.41
CA PHE A 197 -15.63 -1.09 3.94
C PHE A 197 -17.01 -1.13 3.28
N ASN A 198 -17.72 0.00 3.23
CA ASN A 198 -19.09 0.08 2.73
C ASN A 198 -19.24 1.21 1.71
N THR A 199 -19.30 0.82 0.44
CA THR A 199 -19.48 1.77 -0.67
C THR A 199 -20.71 2.64 -0.52
N VAL A 200 -21.85 2.13 -0.03
CA VAL A 200 -23.08 2.92 0.07
C VAL A 200 -22.94 4.06 1.09
N ASN A 201 -22.33 3.77 2.23
CA ASN A 201 -22.20 4.73 3.33
C ASN A 201 -21.05 5.73 3.13
N GLU A 202 -20.00 5.33 2.42
CA GLU A 202 -18.77 6.12 2.25
C GLU A 202 -18.80 7.01 0.99
N LEU A 203 -19.48 6.56 -0.06
CA LEU A 203 -19.53 7.23 -1.37
C LEU A 203 -19.99 8.70 -1.34
N PRO A 204 -20.98 9.10 -0.53
CA PRO A 204 -21.36 10.51 -0.44
C PRO A 204 -20.18 11.41 -0.05
N TYR A 205 -19.35 10.97 0.91
CA TYR A 205 -18.25 11.74 1.44
C TYR A 205 -17.04 11.76 0.50
N SER A 206 -16.77 10.64 -0.17
CA SER A 206 -15.72 10.59 -1.20
C SER A 206 -16.05 11.50 -2.39
N ARG A 207 -17.32 11.53 -2.82
CA ARG A 207 -17.79 12.42 -3.90
C ARG A 207 -17.76 13.89 -3.51
N ILE A 208 -18.06 14.25 -2.26
CA ILE A 208 -17.90 15.62 -1.76
C ILE A 208 -16.45 16.10 -1.99
N ILE A 209 -15.46 15.26 -1.67
CA ILE A 209 -14.04 15.59 -1.87
C ILE A 209 -13.75 15.82 -3.37
N VAL A 210 -14.23 14.94 -4.25
CA VAL A 210 -14.09 15.09 -5.71
C VAL A 210 -14.70 16.41 -6.19
N PHE A 211 -15.93 16.74 -5.77
CA PHE A 211 -16.58 17.98 -6.17
C PHE A 211 -15.83 19.22 -5.69
N VAL A 212 -15.21 19.18 -4.51
CA VAL A 212 -14.35 20.29 -4.05
C VAL A 212 -13.12 20.43 -4.95
N PHE A 213 -12.45 19.32 -5.34
CA PHE A 213 -11.35 19.38 -6.29
C PHE A 213 -11.78 19.93 -7.66
N LEU A 214 -12.92 19.49 -8.18
CA LEU A 214 -13.50 20.02 -9.42
C LEU A 214 -13.80 21.52 -9.30
N GLY A 215 -14.36 21.96 -8.17
CA GLY A 215 -14.61 23.37 -7.88
C GLY A 215 -13.31 24.19 -7.88
N LEU A 216 -12.25 23.70 -7.27
CA LEU A 216 -10.93 24.36 -7.29
C LEU A 216 -10.35 24.45 -8.70
N ILE A 217 -10.49 23.40 -9.52
CA ILE A 217 -10.09 23.40 -10.92
C ILE A 217 -10.87 24.47 -11.69
N ILE A 218 -12.21 24.47 -11.59
CA ILE A 218 -13.08 25.43 -12.27
C ILE A 218 -12.74 26.87 -11.86
N ILE A 219 -12.61 27.15 -10.56
CA ILE A 219 -12.23 28.47 -10.04
C ILE A 219 -10.88 28.91 -10.64
N SER A 220 -9.91 27.99 -10.71
CA SER A 220 -8.60 28.29 -11.29
C SER A 220 -8.66 28.63 -12.79
N LEU A 221 -9.52 27.93 -13.55
CA LEU A 221 -9.76 28.20 -14.96
C LEU A 221 -10.45 29.55 -15.16
N VAL A 222 -11.52 29.83 -14.41
CA VAL A 222 -12.23 31.12 -14.46
C VAL A 222 -11.30 32.28 -14.12
N ASN A 223 -10.49 32.17 -13.07
CA ASN A 223 -9.51 33.21 -12.70
C ASN A 223 -8.48 33.45 -13.81
N ARG A 224 -8.07 32.39 -14.52
CA ARG A 224 -7.17 32.50 -15.67
C ARG A 224 -7.81 33.24 -16.84
N PHE A 225 -9.07 32.95 -17.14
CA PHE A 225 -9.80 33.65 -18.22
C PHE A 225 -10.02 35.13 -17.88
N ARG A 226 -10.45 35.45 -16.64
CA ARG A 226 -10.68 36.85 -16.20
C ARG A 226 -9.41 37.70 -16.23
N ASN A 227 -8.28 37.15 -15.79
CA ASN A 227 -7.01 37.89 -15.76
C ASN A 227 -6.41 38.12 -17.16
N LYS A 228 -6.61 37.17 -18.09
CA LYS A 228 -6.20 37.33 -19.49
C LYS A 228 -6.93 38.48 -20.16
N THR A 229 -8.21 38.70 -19.83
CA THR A 229 -9.01 39.82 -20.33
C THR A 229 -8.56 41.16 -19.73
N ASN A 230 -8.01 41.18 -18.52
CA ASN A 230 -7.60 42.40 -17.81
C ASN A 230 -6.14 42.84 -18.05
N ASN A 231 -5.37 42.18 -18.94
CA ASN A 231 -3.99 42.54 -19.30
C ASN A 231 -3.01 42.73 -18.11
N GLN A 232 -3.29 42.12 -16.95
CA GLN A 232 -2.48 42.25 -15.72
C GLN A 232 -1.48 41.10 -15.50
N ASP A 233 -1.24 40.26 -16.50
CA ASP A 233 -0.33 39.13 -16.35
C ASP A 233 1.14 39.61 -16.31
N LYS A 234 1.69 39.73 -15.09
CA LYS A 234 3.14 39.82 -14.91
C LYS A 234 3.81 38.58 -15.55
N PRO A 235 4.91 38.75 -16.30
CA PRO A 235 5.60 37.63 -16.92
C PRO A 235 6.02 36.60 -15.85
N ILE A 236 5.65 35.35 -16.07
CA ILE A 236 5.97 34.25 -15.16
C ILE A 236 7.49 34.05 -15.18
N SER A 237 8.11 34.02 -13.99
CA SER A 237 9.54 33.75 -13.88
C SER A 237 9.88 32.36 -14.44
N ILE A 238 11.04 32.25 -15.07
CA ILE A 238 11.53 30.99 -15.65
C ILE A 238 11.49 29.80 -14.67
N PRO A 239 11.94 29.93 -13.40
CA PRO A 239 11.86 28.83 -12.44
C PRO A 239 10.43 28.39 -12.12
N GLU A 240 9.48 29.33 -12.08
CA GLU A 240 8.07 29.03 -11.86
C GLU A 240 7.46 28.28 -13.06
N LYS A 241 7.90 28.59 -14.28
CA LYS A 241 7.48 27.86 -15.50
C LYS A 241 7.95 26.40 -15.47
N SER A 242 9.21 26.13 -15.12
CA SER A 242 9.74 24.77 -15.04
C SER A 242 9.01 23.92 -13.98
N LYS A 243 8.70 24.52 -12.82
CA LYS A 243 7.91 23.88 -11.75
C LYS A 243 6.49 23.53 -12.21
N ARG A 244 5.83 24.43 -12.96
CA ARG A 244 4.51 24.17 -13.54
C ARG A 244 4.53 23.04 -14.57
N LEU A 245 5.54 23.01 -15.44
CA LEU A 245 5.74 21.92 -16.40
C LEU A 245 5.96 20.60 -15.68
N PHE A 246 6.84 20.57 -14.68
CA PHE A 246 7.09 19.37 -13.89
C PHE A 246 5.82 18.85 -13.22
N ALA A 247 5.09 19.69 -12.47
CA ALA A 247 3.87 19.25 -11.79
C ALA A 247 2.80 18.76 -12.78
N GLY A 248 2.62 19.45 -13.91
CA GLY A 248 1.65 19.06 -14.94
C GLY A 248 2.01 17.74 -15.63
N PHE A 249 3.26 17.57 -16.03
CA PHE A 249 3.73 16.32 -16.64
C PHE A 249 3.78 15.17 -15.63
N ALA A 250 4.13 15.41 -14.37
CA ALA A 250 4.08 14.40 -13.32
C ALA A 250 2.66 13.87 -13.11
N LEU A 251 1.67 14.77 -13.03
CA LEU A 251 0.26 14.40 -12.98
C LEU A 251 -0.16 13.61 -14.23
N LEU A 252 0.21 14.09 -15.42
CA LEU A 252 -0.09 13.41 -16.68
C LEU A 252 0.51 12.00 -16.72
N THR A 253 1.76 11.82 -16.27
CA THR A 253 2.42 10.52 -16.20
C THR A 253 1.62 9.55 -15.34
N VAL A 254 1.20 9.95 -14.14
CA VAL A 254 0.41 9.08 -13.26
C VAL A 254 -0.96 8.75 -13.87
N ILE A 255 -1.62 9.73 -14.52
CA ILE A 255 -2.89 9.50 -15.24
C ILE A 255 -2.68 8.50 -16.39
N MET A 256 -1.61 8.63 -17.18
CA MET A 256 -1.32 7.68 -18.25
C MET A 256 -1.11 6.28 -17.69
N LEU A 257 -0.27 6.13 -16.65
CA LEU A 257 -0.07 4.83 -16.02
C LEU A 257 -1.38 4.22 -15.51
N TYR A 258 -2.27 5.04 -14.93
CA TYR A 258 -3.58 4.59 -14.44
C TYR A 258 -4.48 3.98 -15.53
N PHE A 259 -4.45 4.52 -16.76
CA PHE A 259 -5.27 4.01 -17.86
C PHE A 259 -4.61 2.91 -18.70
N PHE A 260 -3.27 2.82 -18.70
CA PHE A 260 -2.54 1.89 -19.57
C PHE A 260 -1.96 0.67 -18.86
N LEU A 261 -1.75 0.71 -17.54
CA LEU A 261 -1.28 -0.47 -16.81
C LEU A 261 -2.44 -1.42 -16.48
N PRO A 262 -2.21 -2.75 -16.56
CA PRO A 262 -3.19 -3.74 -16.11
C PRO A 262 -3.43 -3.61 -14.60
N ASP A 263 -4.64 -3.95 -14.14
CA ASP A 263 -5.00 -3.88 -12.72
C ASP A 263 -4.39 -5.02 -11.90
N SER A 264 -4.20 -6.19 -12.51
CA SER A 264 -3.45 -7.29 -11.94
C SER A 264 -2.63 -8.05 -12.97
N ASP A 265 -1.48 -8.57 -12.55
CA ASP A 265 -0.54 -9.35 -13.39
C ASP A 265 -0.14 -10.69 -12.75
N GLY A 266 -0.96 -11.20 -11.82
CA GLY A 266 -0.70 -12.45 -11.08
C GLY A 266 0.37 -12.35 -9.98
N ARG A 267 1.15 -11.26 -9.92
CA ARG A 267 2.12 -10.97 -8.85
C ARG A 267 1.74 -9.75 -8.02
N GLY A 268 0.92 -8.87 -8.58
CA GLY A 268 0.28 -7.76 -7.91
C GLY A 268 -1.15 -7.55 -8.39
N SER A 269 -1.96 -6.94 -7.54
CA SER A 269 -3.35 -6.57 -7.79
C SER A 269 -3.62 -5.15 -7.32
N TYR A 270 -4.80 -4.62 -7.68
CA TYR A 270 -5.25 -3.28 -7.30
C TYR A 270 -4.33 -2.16 -7.81
N VAL A 271 -3.66 -2.35 -8.95
CA VAL A 271 -2.76 -1.35 -9.55
C VAL A 271 -3.54 -0.06 -9.86
N SER A 272 -4.77 -0.16 -10.37
CA SER A 272 -5.60 1.00 -10.64
C SER A 272 -5.90 1.80 -9.35
N LEU A 273 -6.28 1.15 -8.25
CA LEU A 273 -6.56 1.83 -6.97
C LEU A 273 -5.31 2.53 -6.43
N ARG A 274 -4.15 1.88 -6.54
CA ARG A 274 -2.85 2.42 -6.12
C ARG A 274 -2.46 3.66 -6.93
N LEU A 275 -2.63 3.63 -8.26
CA LEU A 275 -2.32 4.77 -9.14
C LEU A 275 -3.37 5.88 -9.01
N GLY A 276 -4.64 5.52 -8.87
CA GLY A 276 -5.75 6.44 -8.62
C GLY A 276 -5.53 7.25 -7.35
N LEU A 277 -4.98 6.63 -6.30
CA LEU A 277 -4.57 7.33 -5.06
C LEU A 277 -3.52 8.41 -5.33
N LEU A 278 -2.55 8.18 -6.22
CA LEU A 278 -1.47 9.12 -6.51
C LEU A 278 -1.91 10.32 -7.35
N ILE A 279 -2.96 10.20 -8.17
CA ILE A 279 -3.46 11.29 -9.01
C ILE A 279 -3.76 12.55 -8.17
N PHE A 280 -4.38 12.39 -7.00
CA PHE A 280 -4.81 13.53 -6.18
C PHE A 280 -3.66 14.28 -5.48
N PRO A 281 -2.67 13.62 -4.85
CA PRO A 281 -1.44 14.27 -4.40
C PRO A 281 -0.76 15.09 -5.51
N PHE A 282 -0.61 14.54 -6.73
CA PHE A 282 -0.02 15.27 -7.85
C PHE A 282 -0.93 16.40 -8.36
N LEU A 283 -2.26 16.23 -8.31
CA LEU A 283 -3.22 17.30 -8.58
C LEU A 283 -3.07 18.45 -7.58
N ILE A 284 -2.91 18.15 -6.28
CA ILE A 284 -2.64 19.16 -5.25
C ILE A 284 -1.34 19.92 -5.56
N LEU A 285 -0.29 19.25 -6.06
CA LEU A 285 0.93 19.95 -6.51
C LEU A 285 0.65 20.93 -7.64
N VAL A 286 -0.16 20.56 -8.64
CA VAL A 286 -0.58 21.45 -9.72
C VAL A 286 -1.37 22.63 -9.17
N LEU A 287 -2.38 22.37 -8.33
CA LEU A 287 -3.19 23.42 -7.70
C LEU A 287 -2.33 24.36 -6.84
N SER A 288 -1.27 23.87 -6.20
CA SER A 288 -0.36 24.68 -5.38
C SER A 288 0.36 25.80 -6.13
N LEU A 289 0.48 25.65 -7.44
CA LEU A 289 1.09 26.64 -8.32
C LEU A 289 0.09 27.70 -8.81
N LEU A 290 -1.21 27.49 -8.56
CA LEU A 290 -2.29 28.38 -8.93
C LEU A 290 -2.59 29.39 -7.80
N LYS A 291 -3.29 30.47 -8.12
CA LYS A 291 -3.66 31.51 -7.14
C LYS A 291 -5.10 31.27 -6.68
N PHE A 292 -5.28 31.19 -5.37
CA PHE A 292 -6.59 31.10 -4.73
C PHE A 292 -6.74 32.19 -3.68
N SER A 293 -7.98 32.63 -3.46
CA SER A 293 -8.28 33.49 -2.32
C SER A 293 -8.17 32.68 -1.02
N ARG A 294 -7.76 33.30 0.09
CA ARG A 294 -7.71 32.64 1.40
C ARG A 294 -9.08 32.06 1.81
N PRO A 295 -10.21 32.79 1.66
CA PRO A 295 -11.53 32.23 1.98
C PRO A 295 -11.86 30.98 1.18
N THR A 296 -11.57 30.96 -0.13
CA THR A 296 -11.78 29.76 -0.97
C THR A 296 -11.03 28.56 -0.41
N LEU A 297 -9.75 28.73 -0.07
CA LEU A 297 -8.96 27.64 0.50
C LEU A 297 -9.50 27.16 1.85
N ILE A 298 -9.84 28.09 2.76
CA ILE A 298 -10.35 27.73 4.09
C ILE A 298 -11.66 26.94 3.96
N VAL A 299 -12.59 27.39 3.11
CA VAL A 299 -13.86 26.68 2.88
C VAL A 299 -13.62 25.30 2.28
N SER A 300 -12.80 25.20 1.22
CA SER A 300 -12.49 23.90 0.59
C SER A 300 -11.82 22.93 1.55
N ILE A 301 -10.85 23.40 2.34
CA ILE A 301 -10.16 22.57 3.34
C ILE A 301 -11.14 22.12 4.42
N SER A 302 -11.99 23.02 4.92
CA SER A 302 -12.97 22.69 5.98
C SER A 302 -13.95 21.63 5.52
N ILE A 303 -14.49 21.74 4.30
CA ILE A 303 -15.41 20.75 3.73
C ILE A 303 -14.71 19.39 3.56
N ILE A 304 -13.48 19.38 3.03
CA ILE A 304 -12.71 18.15 2.84
C ILE A 304 -12.37 17.49 4.18
N LEU A 305 -11.95 18.25 5.18
CA LEU A 305 -11.61 17.72 6.50
C LEU A 305 -12.85 17.21 7.23
N LEU A 306 -14.02 17.85 7.06
CA LEU A 306 -15.28 17.35 7.62
C LEU A 306 -15.68 16.03 6.96
N ALA A 307 -15.67 15.95 5.63
CA ALA A 307 -15.95 14.71 4.91
C ALA A 307 -14.98 13.58 5.29
N HIS A 308 -13.70 13.91 5.42
CA HIS A 308 -12.67 13.00 5.90
C HIS A 308 -12.92 12.51 7.32
N PHE A 309 -13.27 13.42 8.24
CA PHE A 309 -13.55 13.05 9.63
C PHE A 309 -14.72 12.06 9.71
N VAL A 310 -15.78 12.27 8.93
CA VAL A 310 -16.91 11.35 8.89
C VAL A 310 -16.51 9.99 8.32
N LEU A 311 -15.69 9.94 7.27
CA LEU A 311 -15.13 8.68 6.74
C LEU A 311 -14.31 7.93 7.79
N VAL A 312 -13.41 8.61 8.49
CA VAL A 312 -12.59 8.00 9.55
C VAL A 312 -13.45 7.51 10.71
N ALA A 313 -14.50 8.26 11.07
CA ALA A 313 -15.46 7.81 12.09
C ALA A 313 -16.20 6.52 11.65
N GLN A 314 -16.59 6.40 10.38
CA GLN A 314 -17.17 5.17 9.85
C GLN A 314 -16.19 4.00 9.93
N TYR A 315 -14.91 4.21 9.61
CA TYR A 315 -13.88 3.17 9.76
C TYR A 315 -13.72 2.74 11.21
N ALA A 316 -13.76 3.68 12.15
CA ALA A 316 -13.67 3.38 13.57
C ALA A 316 -14.85 2.51 14.04
N VAL A 317 -16.07 2.80 13.58
CA VAL A 317 -17.26 1.99 13.90
C VAL A 317 -17.10 0.55 13.40
N VAL A 318 -16.68 0.37 12.14
CA VAL A 318 -16.49 -0.98 11.57
C VAL A 318 -15.40 -1.74 12.35
N ASN A 319 -14.27 -1.10 12.66
CA ASN A 319 -13.22 -1.73 13.46
C ASN A 319 -13.71 -2.10 14.87
N MET A 320 -14.53 -1.26 15.51
CA MET A 320 -15.12 -1.58 16.83
C MET A 320 -16.05 -2.80 16.77
N GLN A 321 -16.76 -3.00 15.65
CA GLN A 321 -17.62 -4.19 15.47
C GLN A 321 -16.82 -5.47 15.27
N ILE A 322 -15.61 -5.37 14.72
CA ILE A 322 -14.72 -6.49 14.47
C ILE A 322 -13.91 -6.87 15.72
N ASN A 323 -13.62 -5.92 16.60
CA ASN A 323 -12.79 -6.13 17.79
C ASN A 323 -13.14 -7.37 18.64
N PRO A 324 -14.42 -7.71 18.92
CA PRO A 324 -14.74 -8.92 19.69
C PRO A 324 -14.21 -10.19 19.05
N SER A 325 -14.24 -10.27 17.72
CA SER A 325 -13.71 -11.41 16.95
C SER A 325 -12.19 -11.55 17.12
N ILE A 326 -11.47 -10.41 17.07
CA ILE A 326 -10.02 -10.36 17.29
C ILE A 326 -9.66 -10.73 18.75
N GLN A 327 -10.48 -10.31 19.72
CA GLN A 327 -10.28 -10.68 21.12
C GLN A 327 -10.48 -12.19 21.31
N GLU A 328 -11.54 -12.74 20.73
CA GLU A 328 -11.83 -14.17 20.85
C GLU A 328 -10.73 -15.05 20.25
N ILE A 329 -10.23 -14.75 19.05
CA ILE A 329 -9.11 -15.53 18.48
C ILE A 329 -7.82 -15.40 19.31
N SER A 330 -7.61 -14.28 20.00
CA SER A 330 -6.51 -14.11 20.95
C SER A 330 -6.68 -14.99 22.18
N GLU A 331 -7.90 -15.18 22.68
CA GLU A 331 -8.21 -16.10 23.79
C GLU A 331 -8.06 -17.55 23.34
N VAL A 332 -8.57 -17.91 22.16
CA VAL A 332 -8.39 -19.24 21.54
C VAL A 332 -6.92 -19.55 21.34
N SER A 333 -6.11 -18.56 21.01
CA SER A 333 -4.66 -18.71 20.92
C SER A 333 -4.07 -19.24 22.22
N GLU A 334 -4.49 -18.77 23.40
CA GLU A 334 -3.92 -19.19 24.69
C GLU A 334 -4.09 -20.69 24.96
N LEU A 335 -5.09 -21.34 24.35
CA LEU A 335 -5.36 -22.77 24.47
C LEU A 335 -4.44 -23.64 23.61
N ILE A 336 -3.77 -23.06 22.60
CA ILE A 336 -2.85 -23.78 21.72
C ILE A 336 -1.46 -23.84 22.37
N ALA A 337 -0.82 -25.01 22.38
CA ALA A 337 0.55 -25.12 22.90
C ALA A 337 1.58 -24.37 22.01
N PRO A 338 2.67 -23.83 22.57
CA PRO A 338 3.75 -23.25 21.77
C PRO A 338 4.45 -24.31 20.92
N ASN A 339 5.02 -23.89 19.79
CA ASN A 339 5.69 -24.73 18.77
C ASN A 339 4.79 -25.80 18.14
N SER A 340 3.47 -25.60 18.17
CA SER A 340 2.51 -26.48 17.52
C SER A 340 2.29 -26.14 16.05
N VAL A 341 1.87 -27.14 15.28
CA VAL A 341 1.39 -27.01 13.91
C VAL A 341 -0.14 -26.89 13.93
N VAL A 342 -0.66 -25.81 13.37
CA VAL A 342 -2.09 -25.48 13.35
C VAL A 342 -2.55 -25.43 11.90
N THR A 343 -3.57 -26.24 11.59
CA THR A 343 -4.31 -26.12 10.33
C THR A 343 -5.56 -25.28 10.55
N VAL A 344 -6.02 -24.61 9.49
CA VAL A 344 -7.13 -23.65 9.54
C VAL A 344 -8.16 -24.03 8.50
N LEU A 345 -9.43 -23.94 8.89
CA LEU A 345 -10.57 -24.00 7.98
C LEU A 345 -11.37 -22.71 8.12
N ASN A 346 -11.37 -21.86 7.09
CA ASN A 346 -12.20 -20.66 7.05
C ASN A 346 -13.51 -20.95 6.31
N GLU A 347 -14.62 -20.94 7.04
CA GLU A 347 -15.99 -21.19 6.56
C GLU A 347 -16.81 -19.90 6.43
N THR A 348 -16.14 -18.75 6.47
CA THR A 348 -16.80 -17.46 6.34
C THR A 348 -16.77 -16.99 4.88
N ASP A 349 -17.86 -16.41 4.40
CA ASP A 349 -17.90 -15.71 3.10
C ASP A 349 -17.24 -14.31 3.15
N ILE A 350 -16.55 -14.01 4.25
CA ILE A 350 -16.01 -12.68 4.53
C ILE A 350 -14.54 -12.66 4.11
N TRP A 351 -14.27 -12.12 2.92
CA TRP A 351 -12.93 -12.10 2.32
C TRP A 351 -11.80 -11.57 3.22
N PHE A 352 -12.09 -10.67 4.17
CA PHE A 352 -11.05 -10.14 5.05
C PHE A 352 -10.73 -11.06 6.24
N MET A 353 -11.58 -12.06 6.52
CA MET A 353 -11.34 -13.09 7.54
C MET A 353 -10.29 -14.11 7.10
N ASP A 354 -9.97 -14.18 5.80
CA ASP A 354 -8.93 -15.06 5.23
C ASP A 354 -7.53 -14.87 5.85
N HIS A 355 -7.30 -13.79 6.57
CA HIS A 355 -6.03 -13.52 7.24
C HIS A 355 -6.13 -13.57 8.77
N TYR A 356 -7.32 -13.86 9.33
CA TYR A 356 -7.53 -13.77 10.77
C TYR A 356 -6.82 -14.87 11.52
N SER A 357 -6.63 -16.04 10.90
CA SER A 357 -5.85 -17.14 11.47
C SER A 357 -4.48 -16.69 12.00
N SER A 358 -3.85 -15.71 11.34
CA SER A 358 -2.56 -15.15 11.76
C SER A 358 -2.59 -14.50 13.14
N TYR A 359 -3.75 -14.02 13.63
CA TYR A 359 -3.89 -13.50 15.00
C TYR A 359 -3.61 -14.58 16.05
N ALA A 360 -3.91 -15.85 15.76
CA ALA A 360 -3.62 -16.95 16.68
C ALA A 360 -2.12 -17.12 16.92
N GLY A 361 -1.25 -16.72 15.98
CA GLY A 361 0.20 -16.90 16.05
C GLY A 361 1.00 -15.65 16.43
N LEU A 362 0.36 -14.58 16.89
CA LEU A 362 1.02 -13.28 17.06
C LEU A 362 2.08 -13.25 18.15
N GLU A 363 1.77 -13.77 19.33
CA GLU A 363 2.58 -13.57 20.55
C GLU A 363 3.33 -14.83 20.98
N LYS A 364 3.22 -15.93 20.24
CA LYS A 364 3.89 -17.19 20.57
C LYS A 364 4.31 -17.97 19.32
N PRO A 365 5.44 -18.71 19.39
CA PRO A 365 5.92 -19.47 18.26
C PRO A 365 4.92 -20.58 17.91
N MET A 366 4.50 -20.64 16.66
CA MET A 366 3.70 -21.71 16.09
C MET A 366 3.81 -21.71 14.57
N VAL A 367 3.40 -22.81 13.94
CA VAL A 367 3.28 -22.90 12.49
C VAL A 367 1.80 -22.90 12.14
N ILE A 368 1.32 -21.81 11.53
CA ILE A 368 -0.03 -21.74 10.94
C ILE A 368 0.13 -22.08 9.46
N LEU A 369 -0.50 -23.17 9.02
CA LEU A 369 -0.34 -23.70 7.66
C LEU A 369 -0.99 -22.79 6.61
N ASP A 370 -2.03 -22.06 6.99
CA ASP A 370 -2.72 -21.05 6.19
C ASP A 370 -1.97 -19.70 6.24
N ASN A 371 -0.72 -19.69 5.77
CA ASN A 371 0.07 -18.46 5.66
C ASN A 371 0.06 -17.94 4.23
N TYR A 372 -0.85 -17.00 3.97
CA TYR A 372 -1.02 -16.34 2.68
C TYR A 372 0.32 -15.88 2.07
N GLU A 373 1.17 -15.15 2.82
CA GLU A 373 2.39 -14.59 2.24
C GLU A 373 3.37 -15.67 1.75
N ALA A 374 3.50 -16.76 2.52
CA ALA A 374 4.45 -17.82 2.25
C ALA A 374 4.14 -18.65 0.99
N ASP A 375 2.90 -18.60 0.49
CA ASP A 375 2.43 -19.41 -0.64
C ASP A 375 2.68 -18.81 -2.02
N TYR A 376 2.77 -17.48 -2.13
CA TYR A 376 2.84 -16.82 -3.44
C TYR A 376 4.27 -16.58 -3.95
N GLY A 377 5.28 -16.71 -3.10
CA GLY A 377 6.69 -16.57 -3.50
C GLY A 377 7.13 -15.12 -3.80
N TYR A 378 6.23 -14.13 -3.77
CA TYR A 378 6.57 -12.71 -3.98
C TYR A 378 6.60 -11.84 -2.72
N PHE A 379 6.26 -12.42 -1.57
CA PHE A 379 6.45 -11.84 -0.25
C PHE A 379 7.78 -12.29 0.37
N PRO A 380 8.37 -11.51 1.31
CA PRO A 380 9.68 -11.78 1.94
C PRO A 380 9.81 -13.14 2.62
N VAL A 381 8.68 -13.76 2.96
CA VAL A 381 8.59 -15.08 3.58
C VAL A 381 8.10 -16.06 2.53
N ILE A 382 8.75 -17.22 2.44
CA ILE A 382 8.37 -18.31 1.54
C ILE A 382 8.52 -19.64 2.27
N TRP A 383 7.65 -20.60 1.94
CA TRP A 383 7.84 -21.97 2.39
C TRP A 383 9.10 -22.58 1.75
N ASN A 384 9.87 -23.33 2.53
CA ASN A 384 10.92 -24.18 1.99
C ASN A 384 10.29 -25.46 1.44
N HIS A 385 9.97 -25.45 0.15
CA HIS A 385 9.27 -26.57 -0.50
C HIS A 385 10.10 -27.86 -0.57
N ASP A 386 11.43 -27.76 -0.68
CA ASP A 386 12.31 -28.92 -0.81
C ASP A 386 12.38 -29.76 0.48
N SER A 387 12.20 -29.10 1.63
CA SER A 387 12.26 -29.73 2.95
C SER A 387 10.92 -29.71 3.70
N PHE A 388 9.82 -29.49 2.97
CA PHE A 388 8.48 -29.53 3.55
C PHE A 388 8.23 -30.91 4.18
N PRO A 389 7.66 -31.01 5.39
CA PRO A 389 7.43 -32.29 6.07
C PRO A 389 6.24 -33.07 5.48
N HIS A 390 6.16 -34.35 5.84
CA HIS A 390 4.93 -35.13 5.66
C HIS A 390 3.97 -34.79 6.80
N LEU A 391 3.00 -33.93 6.54
CA LEU A 391 1.98 -33.56 7.51
C LEU A 391 0.96 -34.70 7.66
N THR A 392 0.71 -35.11 8.91
CA THR A 392 -0.23 -36.19 9.25
C THR A 392 -1.33 -35.67 10.17
N ILE A 393 -2.57 -36.10 9.93
CA ILE A 393 -3.70 -35.91 10.82
C ILE A 393 -3.97 -37.30 11.41
N HIS A 394 -3.64 -37.47 12.70
CA HIS A 394 -3.67 -38.75 13.41
C HIS A 394 -2.69 -39.83 12.88
N GLU A 395 -2.49 -40.91 13.65
CA GLU A 395 -1.36 -41.85 13.51
C GLU A 395 -1.33 -42.70 12.24
N ASN A 396 -2.31 -42.66 11.31
CA ASN A 396 -2.30 -43.60 10.17
C ASN A 396 -3.03 -43.21 8.87
N GLU A 397 -3.48 -41.98 8.67
CA GLU A 397 -4.16 -41.63 7.41
C GLU A 397 -3.35 -40.61 6.61
N THR A 398 -3.04 -40.98 5.38
CA THR A 398 -2.48 -40.09 4.35
C THR A 398 -3.32 -38.82 4.33
N GLY A 399 -2.70 -37.72 4.76
CA GLY A 399 -3.33 -36.42 4.99
C GLY A 399 -3.80 -35.71 3.72
N GLU A 400 -4.77 -36.27 3.03
CA GLU A 400 -5.59 -35.57 2.05
C GLU A 400 -7.04 -35.58 2.54
N ILE A 401 -7.32 -34.82 3.61
CA ILE A 401 -8.70 -34.38 3.87
C ILE A 401 -8.98 -33.32 2.80
N PRO A 402 -9.86 -33.55 1.81
CA PRO A 402 -9.95 -32.71 0.61
C PRO A 402 -10.24 -31.23 0.87
N CYS A 403 -10.87 -30.90 2.00
CA CYS A 403 -11.15 -29.51 2.40
C CYS A 403 -9.96 -28.82 3.07
N LEU A 404 -9.00 -29.57 3.62
CA LEU A 404 -7.81 -29.02 4.24
C LEU A 404 -6.73 -28.87 3.17
N ASN A 405 -6.73 -27.72 2.52
CA ASN A 405 -5.81 -27.42 1.44
C ASN A 405 -4.46 -26.91 1.99
N PHE A 406 -3.70 -27.78 2.66
CA PHE A 406 -2.31 -27.50 3.02
C PHE A 406 -1.36 -28.40 2.23
N ARG A 407 -0.19 -27.87 1.87
CA ARG A 407 0.84 -28.66 1.19
C ARG A 407 1.41 -29.70 2.15
N SER A 408 1.74 -30.89 1.65
CA SER A 408 2.43 -31.95 2.40
C SER A 408 3.39 -32.66 1.46
N ASN A 409 4.56 -33.07 1.95
CA ASN A 409 5.51 -33.86 1.17
C ASN A 409 5.53 -35.29 1.71
N LEU A 410 4.95 -36.24 0.96
CA LEU A 410 4.86 -37.65 1.34
C LEU A 410 6.23 -38.32 1.58
N SER A 411 7.30 -37.79 0.98
CA SER A 411 8.67 -38.29 1.18
C SER A 411 9.41 -37.65 2.36
N GLY A 412 8.80 -36.64 2.99
CA GLY A 412 9.37 -35.89 4.09
C GLY A 412 9.28 -36.63 5.43
N LYS A 413 9.93 -36.06 6.44
CA LYS A 413 9.78 -36.52 7.84
C LYS A 413 8.35 -36.28 8.29
N SER A 414 7.73 -37.28 8.93
CA SER A 414 6.40 -37.14 9.53
C SER A 414 6.38 -36.04 10.60
N LEU A 415 5.39 -35.16 10.51
CA LEU A 415 5.11 -34.09 11.45
C LEU A 415 3.60 -34.02 11.69
N PRO A 416 3.11 -34.29 12.90
CA PRO A 416 1.69 -34.25 13.19
C PRO A 416 1.16 -32.82 13.20
N VAL A 417 -0.01 -32.62 12.62
CA VAL A 417 -0.82 -31.41 12.84
C VAL A 417 -1.44 -31.53 14.23
N ASN A 418 -1.20 -30.55 15.10
CA ASN A 418 -1.59 -30.64 16.52
C ASN A 418 -2.98 -30.05 16.79
N TYR A 419 -3.37 -29.03 16.03
CA TYR A 419 -4.63 -28.33 16.23
C TYR A 419 -5.32 -28.02 14.91
N LEU A 420 -6.66 -28.05 14.95
CA LEU A 420 -7.53 -27.51 13.92
C LEU A 420 -8.26 -26.29 14.46
N LEU A 421 -8.04 -25.15 13.81
CA LEU A 421 -8.79 -23.92 14.04
C LEU A 421 -9.84 -23.74 12.95
N ILE A 422 -11.12 -23.69 13.31
CA ILE A 422 -12.22 -23.37 12.40
C ILE A 422 -12.64 -21.92 12.65
N ILE A 423 -12.71 -21.13 11.59
CA ILE A 423 -13.23 -19.75 11.59
C ILE A 423 -14.60 -19.79 10.90
N GLY A 424 -15.66 -19.40 11.60
CA GLY A 424 -17.03 -19.46 11.14
C GLY A 424 -17.91 -20.43 11.94
N ASN A 425 -19.17 -20.57 11.51
CA ASN A 425 -20.16 -21.36 12.23
C ASN A 425 -19.98 -22.86 11.96
N SER A 426 -19.87 -23.65 13.04
CA SER A 426 -19.65 -25.10 13.01
C SER A 426 -20.72 -25.91 12.26
N ILE A 427 -21.92 -25.34 12.07
CA ILE A 427 -23.03 -26.05 11.41
C ILE A 427 -22.74 -26.25 9.91
N ASN A 428 -22.15 -25.25 9.26
CA ASN A 428 -21.95 -25.26 7.80
C ASN A 428 -20.85 -26.23 7.35
N PHE A 429 -19.81 -26.47 8.17
CA PHE A 429 -18.70 -27.32 7.72
C PHE A 429 -19.02 -28.81 7.70
N SER A 430 -20.10 -29.23 8.37
CA SER A 430 -20.60 -30.61 8.24
C SER A 430 -21.01 -30.93 6.79
N GLU A 431 -21.41 -29.92 6.02
CA GLU A 431 -21.71 -30.00 4.59
C GLU A 431 -20.48 -29.72 3.71
N SER A 432 -19.64 -28.73 4.06
CA SER A 432 -18.46 -28.36 3.27
C SER A 432 -17.32 -29.37 3.35
N CYS A 433 -17.15 -30.02 4.52
CA CYS A 433 -16.13 -31.03 4.77
C CYS A 433 -16.63 -32.20 5.65
N PRO A 434 -17.46 -33.11 5.09
CA PRO A 434 -18.06 -34.21 5.84
C PRO A 434 -17.04 -35.18 6.43
N GLU A 435 -15.91 -35.38 5.75
CA GLU A 435 -14.84 -36.29 6.19
C GLU A 435 -14.15 -35.78 7.46
N LEU A 436 -13.77 -34.49 7.47
CA LEU A 436 -13.22 -33.84 8.65
C LEU A 436 -14.22 -33.82 9.80
N TYR A 437 -15.49 -33.55 9.51
CA TYR A 437 -16.55 -33.56 10.52
C TYR A 437 -16.68 -34.93 11.19
N ARG A 438 -16.66 -36.03 10.42
CA ARG A 438 -16.68 -37.40 10.96
C ARG A 438 -15.45 -37.70 11.81
N PHE A 439 -14.28 -37.26 11.36
CA PHE A 439 -13.03 -37.42 12.10
C PHE A 439 -13.09 -36.71 13.46
N ILE A 440 -13.49 -35.43 13.48
CA ILE A 440 -13.63 -34.65 14.74
C ILE A 440 -14.72 -35.22 15.64
N SER A 441 -15.77 -35.82 15.07
CA SER A 441 -16.85 -36.44 15.81
C SER A 441 -16.50 -37.82 16.38
N SER A 442 -15.30 -38.35 16.09
CA SER A 442 -14.80 -39.58 16.70
C SER A 442 -14.29 -39.34 18.14
N GLU A 443 -14.16 -40.39 18.95
CA GLU A 443 -13.79 -40.27 20.38
C GLU A 443 -12.35 -39.79 20.62
N ASP A 444 -11.52 -39.67 19.57
CA ASP A 444 -10.08 -39.39 19.69
C ASP A 444 -9.70 -37.89 19.59
N VAL A 445 -10.67 -36.98 19.37
CA VAL A 445 -10.42 -35.54 19.19
C VAL A 445 -10.97 -34.71 20.37
N GLU A 446 -10.10 -33.89 20.97
CA GLU A 446 -10.45 -33.06 22.13
C GLU A 446 -10.91 -31.66 21.66
N ALA A 447 -12.17 -31.30 21.92
CA ALA A 447 -12.69 -29.96 21.67
C ALA A 447 -12.28 -29.00 22.80
N LEU A 448 -11.47 -27.99 22.49
CA LEU A 448 -10.92 -27.04 23.46
C LEU A 448 -11.72 -25.74 23.54
N HIS A 449 -12.32 -25.31 22.44
CA HIS A 449 -13.15 -24.11 22.38
C HIS A 449 -14.25 -24.26 21.34
N HIS A 450 -15.44 -23.74 21.63
CA HIS A 450 -16.55 -23.70 20.69
C HIS A 450 -17.38 -22.43 20.90
N SER A 451 -17.57 -21.67 19.81
CA SER A 451 -18.44 -20.50 19.77
C SER A 451 -19.11 -20.36 18.40
N SER A 452 -19.89 -19.29 18.22
CA SER A 452 -20.47 -18.94 16.92
C SER A 452 -19.45 -18.49 15.87
N GLN A 453 -18.23 -18.11 16.28
CA GLN A 453 -17.20 -17.56 15.38
C GLN A 453 -15.96 -18.44 15.25
N TYR A 454 -15.60 -19.17 16.31
CA TYR A 454 -14.39 -19.98 16.32
C TYR A 454 -14.65 -21.34 16.96
N SER A 455 -14.01 -22.37 16.44
CA SER A 455 -13.91 -23.67 17.09
C SER A 455 -12.46 -24.14 17.07
N LEU A 456 -11.99 -24.69 18.18
CA LEU A 456 -10.64 -25.23 18.32
C LEU A 456 -10.69 -26.68 18.76
N TYR A 457 -10.01 -27.53 18.00
CA TYR A 457 -9.85 -28.94 18.28
C TYR A 457 -8.36 -29.29 18.38
N LYS A 458 -8.03 -30.20 19.28
CA LYS A 458 -6.70 -30.81 19.42
C LYS A 458 -6.76 -32.22 18.84
N LEU A 459 -5.86 -32.47 17.89
CA LEU A 459 -5.84 -33.65 17.01
C LEU A 459 -4.85 -34.72 17.49
#